data_AF-A0A182AQT2-F1
#
_entry.id   AF-A0A182AQT2-F1
#
_cell.length_a   1.000
_cell.length_b   1.000
_cell.length_c   1.000
_cell.angle_alpha   90.00
_cell.angle_beta   90.00
_cell.angle_gamma   90.00
#
_symmetry.space_group_name_H-M   'P 1'
#
loop_
_entity.id
_entity.type
_entity.pdbx_description
1 polymer ?
#
loop_
_entity_poly.entity_id
_entity_poly.type
_entity_poly.pdbx_seq_one_letter_code
_entity_poly.pdbx_strand_id
1 'polypeptide(L)'
;MGQHAGGLLRCCVMHFPGSLDALKAHVAALELQGHWSHEGVFDVFRLEDGEMINFWPASGELQVKGHPERSAALLARLSARIGSGA
;
A
#
# COMPACT_ATOMS: atom_id res chain seq x y z
N MET A 1 -8.81 28.99 -21.46
CA MET A 1 -7.64 28.10 -21.48
C MET A 1 -7.58 27.38 -20.14
N GLY A 2 -8.34 26.28 -20.02
CA GLY A 2 -8.35 25.47 -18.81
C GLY A 2 -7.17 24.51 -18.86
N GLN A 3 -6.23 24.68 -17.95
CA GLN A 3 -5.05 23.84 -17.85
C GLN A 3 -5.54 22.45 -17.41
N HIS A 4 -5.58 21.50 -18.35
CA HIS A 4 -5.67 20.08 -18.03
C HIS A 4 -4.37 19.71 -17.34
N ALA A 5 -4.35 19.78 -16.00
CA ALA A 5 -3.37 19.09 -15.20
C ALA A 5 -3.66 17.59 -15.34
N GLY A 6 -3.21 17.01 -16.45
CA GLY A 6 -2.94 15.59 -16.58
C GLY A 6 -1.77 15.22 -15.68
N GLY A 7 -1.96 15.37 -14.37
CA GLY A 7 -1.04 14.84 -13.38
C GLY A 7 -1.15 13.34 -13.45
N LEU A 8 -0.16 12.68 -14.05
CA LEU A 8 0.04 11.25 -13.87
C LEU A 8 -0.13 10.97 -12.38
N LEU A 9 -1.14 10.17 -12.06
CA LEU A 9 -1.37 9.62 -10.74
C LEU A 9 -0.13 8.81 -10.38
N ARG A 10 0.86 9.47 -9.78
CA ARG A 10 2.05 8.81 -9.26
C ARG A 10 1.53 7.79 -8.27
N CYS A 11 1.62 6.52 -8.63
CA CYS A 11 1.25 5.42 -7.75
C CYS A 11 1.94 5.66 -6.39
N CYS A 12 1.19 5.46 -5.32
CA CYS A 12 1.65 5.67 -3.96
C CYS A 12 2.63 4.54 -3.60
N VAL A 13 3.91 4.72 -3.91
CA VAL A 13 4.98 3.73 -3.68
C VAL A 13 5.87 4.14 -2.51
N MET A 14 6.22 3.18 -1.66
CA MET A 14 7.27 3.30 -0.64
C MET A 14 8.11 2.02 -0.59
N HIS A 15 9.24 2.08 0.12
CA HIS A 15 10.08 0.91 0.37
C HIS A 15 9.91 0.43 1.81
N PHE A 16 9.71 -0.88 1.99
CA PHE A 16 9.59 -1.56 3.26
C PHE A 16 10.60 -2.73 3.31
N PRO A 17 11.68 -2.65 4.11
CA PRO A 17 12.73 -3.66 4.14
C PRO A 17 12.36 -4.94 4.92
N GLY A 18 11.13 -5.06 5.42
CA GLY A 18 10.68 -6.19 6.23
C GLY A 18 10.13 -7.37 5.43
N SER A 19 9.71 -8.43 6.12
CA SER A 19 9.07 -9.60 5.51
C SER A 19 7.57 -9.38 5.27
N LEU A 20 6.95 -10.26 4.46
CA LEU A 20 5.50 -10.27 4.28
C LEU A 20 4.75 -10.41 5.62
N ASP A 21 5.24 -11.26 6.53
CA ASP A 21 4.61 -11.45 7.84
C ASP A 21 4.68 -10.19 8.70
N ALA A 22 5.80 -9.47 8.66
CA ALA A 22 5.92 -8.17 9.32
C ALA A 22 4.94 -7.15 8.72
N LEU A 23 4.80 -7.11 7.39
CA LEU A 23 3.82 -6.26 6.74
C LEU A 23 2.38 -6.62 7.13
N LYS A 24 2.05 -7.92 7.16
CA LYS A 24 0.73 -8.42 7.60
C LYS A 24 0.41 -7.98 9.02
N ALA A 25 1.38 -8.01 9.93
CA ALA A 25 1.20 -7.53 11.29
C ALA A 25 0.90 -6.02 11.35
N HIS A 26 1.58 -5.21 10.53
CA HIS A 26 1.29 -3.77 10.42
C HIS A 26 -0.11 -3.51 9.83
N VAL A 27 -0.50 -4.24 8.79
CA VAL A 27 -1.84 -4.13 8.17
C VAL A 27 -2.94 -4.55 9.14
N ALA A 28 -2.75 -5.66 9.86
CA ALA A 28 -3.70 -6.13 10.87
C ALA A 28 -3.87 -5.11 12.01
N ALA A 29 -2.78 -4.47 12.45
CA ALA A 29 -2.80 -3.43 13.49
C ALA A 29 -3.49 -2.13 13.05
N LEU A 30 -3.74 -1.93 11.75
CA LEU A 30 -4.52 -0.82 11.22
C LEU A 30 -6.02 -1.14 11.13
N GLU A 31 -6.41 -2.35 11.54
CA GLU A 31 -7.80 -2.86 11.54
C GLU A 31 -8.48 -2.73 10.17
N LEU A 32 -7.69 -2.88 9.10
CA LEU A 32 -8.17 -2.81 7.72
C LEU A 32 -8.93 -4.10 7.37
N GLN A 33 -10.13 -3.95 6.80
CA GLN A 33 -10.91 -5.08 6.30
C GLN A 33 -10.49 -5.43 4.88
N GLY A 34 -10.24 -6.71 4.64
CA GLY A 34 -9.75 -7.20 3.36
C GLY A 34 -9.16 -8.59 3.44
N HIS A 35 -8.57 -9.03 2.33
CA HIS A 35 -7.94 -10.35 2.24
C HIS A 35 -6.61 -10.30 1.50
N TRP A 36 -5.70 -11.19 1.88
CA TRP A 36 -4.44 -11.40 1.19
C TRP A 36 -4.61 -12.44 0.08
N SER A 37 -3.99 -12.19 -1.07
CA SER A 37 -3.71 -13.21 -2.09
C SER A 37 -2.25 -13.14 -2.51
N HIS A 38 -1.73 -14.26 -3.00
CA HIS A 38 -0.41 -14.36 -3.56
C HIS A 38 -0.49 -14.37 -5.09
N GLU A 39 0.22 -13.46 -5.75
CA GLU A 39 0.19 -13.22 -7.20
C GLU A 39 1.57 -13.51 -7.84
N GLY A 40 2.16 -14.65 -7.48
CA GLY A 40 3.42 -15.15 -8.02
C GLY A 40 4.65 -14.43 -7.48
N VAL A 41 4.90 -13.20 -7.92
CA VAL A 41 6.10 -12.43 -7.54
C VAL A 41 5.86 -11.39 -6.45
N PHE A 42 4.59 -11.22 -6.05
CA PHE A 42 4.16 -10.26 -5.04
C PHE A 42 2.93 -10.77 -4.31
N ASP A 43 2.67 -10.19 -3.16
CA ASP A 43 1.47 -10.41 -2.37
C ASP A 43 0.59 -9.17 -2.42
N VAL A 44 -0.72 -9.38 -2.39
CA VAL A 44 -1.70 -8.30 -2.49
C VAL A 44 -2.69 -8.41 -1.36
N PHE A 45 -2.83 -7.34 -0.58
CA PHE A 45 -3.98 -7.14 0.29
C PHE A 45 -5.04 -6.33 -0.46
N ARG A 46 -6.22 -6.92 -0.69
CA ARG A 46 -7.39 -6.25 -1.28
C ARG A 46 -8.30 -5.78 -0.16
N LEU A 47 -8.43 -4.46 -0.02
CA LEU A 47 -9.36 -3.85 0.91
C LEU A 47 -10.78 -3.97 0.35
N GLU A 48 -11.76 -4.12 1.24
CA GLU A 48 -13.18 -4.16 0.85
C GLU A 48 -13.64 -2.86 0.18
N ASP A 49 -13.03 -1.73 0.55
CA ASP A 49 -13.30 -0.40 0.00
C ASP A 49 -12.70 -0.16 -1.41
N GLY A 50 -11.92 -1.12 -1.92
CA GLY A 50 -11.41 -1.16 -3.28
C GLY A 50 -9.94 -0.75 -3.47
N GLU A 51 -9.25 -0.32 -2.41
CA GLU A 51 -7.79 -0.11 -2.45
C GLU A 51 -7.02 -1.45 -2.41
N MET A 52 -5.79 -1.43 -2.89
CA MET A 52 -4.90 -2.58 -2.86
C MET A 52 -3.53 -2.19 -2.33
N ILE A 53 -2.94 -3.06 -1.51
CA ILE A 53 -1.54 -2.97 -1.07
C ILE A 53 -0.79 -4.11 -1.77
N ASN A 54 0.03 -3.77 -2.74
CA ASN A 54 0.94 -4.71 -3.39
C ASN A 54 2.29 -4.67 -2.67
N PHE A 55 2.87 -5.83 -2.42
CA PHE A 55 4.18 -5.94 -1.78
C PHE A 55 5.05 -6.96 -2.51
N TRP A 56 6.24 -6.54 -2.95
CA TRP A 56 7.26 -7.39 -3.55
C TRP A 56 8.34 -7.72 -2.52
N PRO A 57 8.34 -8.91 -1.89
CA PRO A 57 9.29 -9.24 -0.84
C PRO A 57 10.76 -9.22 -1.31
N ALA A 58 11.00 -9.52 -2.59
CA ALA A 58 12.34 -9.55 -3.16
C ALA A 58 13.00 -8.16 -3.25
N SER A 59 12.22 -7.09 -3.41
CA SER A 59 12.72 -5.71 -3.54
C SER A 59 12.36 -4.81 -2.37
N GLY A 60 11.45 -5.26 -1.48
CA GLY A 60 10.86 -4.41 -0.45
C GLY A 60 9.91 -3.35 -1.01
N GLU A 61 9.55 -3.39 -2.30
CA GLU A 61 8.63 -2.41 -2.88
C GLU A 61 7.22 -2.63 -2.33
N LEU A 62 6.62 -1.56 -1.80
CA LEU A 62 5.22 -1.52 -1.37
C LEU A 62 4.49 -0.45 -2.18
N GLN A 63 3.45 -0.85 -2.88
CA GLN A 63 2.64 0.04 -3.71
C GLN A 63 1.18 0.00 -3.28
N VAL A 64 0.59 1.18 -3.08
CA VAL A 64 -0.84 1.33 -2.85
C VAL A 64 -1.53 1.77 -4.14
N LYS A 65 -2.57 1.04 -4.53
CA LYS A 65 -3.43 1.33 -5.69
C LYS A 65 -4.87 1.60 -5.23
N GLY A 66 -5.61 2.37 -6.01
CA GLY A 66 -7.02 2.69 -5.75
C GLY A 66 -7.36 4.12 -6.15
N HIS A 67 -8.45 4.65 -5.59
CA HIS A 67 -8.79 6.06 -5.76
C HIS A 67 -7.65 6.95 -5.24
N PRO A 68 -7.23 8.02 -5.95
CA PRO A 68 -6.03 8.78 -5.62
C PRO A 68 -5.98 9.27 -4.17
N GLU A 69 -7.05 9.90 -3.70
CA GLU A 69 -7.13 10.44 -2.33
C GLU A 69 -7.08 9.35 -1.26
N ARG A 70 -7.73 8.20 -1.53
CA ARG A 70 -7.82 7.09 -0.58
C ARG A 70 -6.50 6.31 -0.53
N SER A 71 -5.88 6.09 -1.69
CA SER A 71 -4.55 5.48 -1.79
C SER A 71 -3.47 6.33 -1.11
N ALA A 72 -3.53 7.66 -1.23
CA ALA A 72 -2.61 8.56 -0.56
C ALA A 72 -2.80 8.54 0.97
N ALA A 73 -4.05 8.57 1.44
CA ALA A 73 -4.37 8.46 2.87
C ALA A 73 -3.92 7.11 3.46
N LEU A 74 -4.14 6.01 2.73
CA LEU A 74 -3.73 4.68 3.14
C LEU A 74 -2.20 4.56 3.21
N LEU A 75 -1.48 5.06 2.20
CA LEU A 75 -0.02 5.09 2.23
C LEU A 75 0.52 5.89 3.43
N ALA A 76 -0.08 7.05 3.73
CA ALA A 76 0.32 7.85 4.88
C ALA A 76 0.12 7.10 6.21
N ARG A 77 -1.01 6.41 6.39
CA ARG A 77 -1.29 5.57 7.57
C ARG A 77 -0.30 4.42 7.70
N LEU A 78 -0.02 3.71 6.61
CA LEU A 78 0.96 2.61 6.58
C LEU A 78 2.37 3.10 6.90
N SER A 79 2.80 4.20 6.26
CA SER A 79 4.12 4.79 6.47
C SER A 79 4.32 5.23 7.93
N ALA A 80 3.33 5.91 8.51
CA ALA A 80 3.35 6.30 9.93
C ALA A 80 3.45 5.07 10.86
N ARG A 81 2.70 4.01 10.57
CA ARG A 81 2.69 2.78 11.39
C ARG A 81 4.02 2.01 11.32
N ILE A 82 4.62 1.94 10.13
CA ILE A 82 5.91 1.29 9.88
C ILE A 82 7.02 2.11 10.54
N GLY A 83 7.02 3.43 10.37
CA GLY A 83 8.03 4.34 10.95
C GLY A 83 7.96 4.49 12.47
N SER A 84 6.80 4.25 13.08
CA SER A 84 6.60 4.34 14.55
C SER A 84 7.02 3.06 15.31
N GLY A 85 7.55 2.04 14.64
CA GLY A 85 7.97 0.76 15.24
C GLY A 85 9.48 0.55 15.33
N ALA A 86 10.29 1.60 15.11
CA ALA A 86 11.75 1.59 15.26
C ALA A 86 12.17 2.10 16.65
#